data_AF-T1B8D8-F1
#
_entry.id   AF-T1B8D8-F1
#
_cell.length_a   1.000
_cell.length_b   1.000
_cell.length_c   1.000
_cell.angle_alpha   90.00
_cell.angle_beta   90.00
_cell.angle_gamma   90.00
#
_symmetry.space_group_name_H-M   'P 1'
#
loop_
_entity.id
_entity.type
_entity.pdbx_description
1 polymer ?
#
loop_
_entity_poly.entity_id
_entity_poly.type
_entity_poly.pdbx_seq_one_letter_code
_entity_poly.pdbx_strand_id
1 'polypeptide(L)'
;LVRVPKKYFAHAGQLRSGMLVPLALKDGGQEWVTVTKVGMTTVDVDRNPPMAGKTLDFEVEILAVREASAAEVAHRHAHGAEDGA
;
A
#
# COMPACT_ATOMS: atom_id res chain seq x y z
N LEU A 1 6.01 13.99 6.65
CA LEU A 1 6.07 14.49 5.26
C LEU A 1 7.52 14.54 4.81
N VAL A 2 7.80 14.04 3.61
CA VAL A 2 9.14 14.04 3.00
C VAL A 2 9.08 14.78 1.68
N ARG A 3 10.05 15.66 1.43
CA ARG A 3 10.17 16.38 0.15
C ARG A 3 11.08 15.62 -0.79
N VAL A 4 10.59 15.33 -1.99
CA VAL A 4 11.28 14.49 -2.97
C VAL A 4 11.37 15.19 -4.34
N PRO A 5 12.52 15.16 -5.03
CA PRO A 5 12.64 15.67 -6.40
C PRO A 5 11.72 14.93 -7.38
N LYS A 6 11.07 15.67 -8.30
CA LYS A 6 10.14 15.11 -9.30
C LYS A 6 10.74 14.00 -10.16
N LYS A 7 12.06 14.02 -10.40
CA LYS A 7 12.77 13.02 -11.22
C LYS A 7 12.68 11.58 -10.71
N TYR A 8 12.33 11.38 -9.43
CA TYR A 8 12.17 10.05 -8.84
C TYR A 8 10.76 9.47 -9.02
N PHE A 9 9.84 10.23 -9.60
CA PHE A 9 8.48 9.77 -9.91
C PHE A 9 8.36 9.51 -11.41
N ALA A 10 7.84 8.33 -11.77
CA ALA A 10 7.40 8.07 -13.13
C ALA A 10 6.23 9.02 -13.47
N HIS A 11 6.21 9.55 -14.70
CA HIS A 11 5.15 10.45 -15.18
C HIS A 11 4.88 11.67 -14.27
N ALA A 12 5.94 12.30 -13.74
CA ALA A 12 5.85 13.40 -12.77
C ALA A 12 4.94 14.59 -13.19
N GLY A 13 4.62 14.74 -14.49
CA GLY A 13 3.68 15.74 -15.00
C GLY A 13 2.20 15.46 -14.69
N GLN A 14 1.85 14.26 -14.26
CA GLN A 14 0.46 13.85 -13.96
C GLN A 14 0.16 13.75 -12.46
N LEU A 15 1.14 14.04 -11.59
CA LEU A 15 0.97 13.93 -10.14
C LEU A 15 -0.08 14.93 -9.63
N ARG A 16 -0.95 14.45 -8.73
CA ARG A 16 -1.97 15.24 -8.04
C ARG A 16 -1.94 14.94 -6.55
N SER A 17 -2.33 15.91 -5.73
CA SER A 17 -2.51 15.67 -4.29
C SER A 17 -3.55 14.56 -4.05
N GLY A 18 -3.30 13.72 -3.05
CA GLY A 18 -4.08 12.52 -2.72
C GLY A 18 -3.69 11.25 -3.50
N MET A 19 -2.87 11.36 -4.54
CA MET A 19 -2.51 10.21 -5.38
C MET A 19 -1.53 9.27 -4.67
N LEU A 20 -1.80 7.96 -4.69
CA LEU A 20 -0.85 6.92 -4.27
C LEU A 20 0.06 6.60 -5.46
N VAL A 21 1.37 6.77 -5.30
CA VAL A 21 2.35 6.62 -6.39
C VAL A 21 3.57 5.82 -5.94
N PRO A 22 4.19 5.03 -6.84
CA PRO A 22 5.47 4.41 -6.56
C PRO A 22 6.60 5.45 -6.58
N LEU A 23 7.43 5.44 -5.56
CA LEU A 23 8.65 6.22 -5.43
C LEU A 23 9.86 5.30 -5.58
N ALA A 24 10.75 5.61 -6.53
CA ALA A 24 12.00 4.89 -6.71
C ALA A 24 12.98 5.20 -5.57
N LEU A 25 13.52 4.14 -4.95
CA LEU A 25 14.54 4.21 -3.91
C LEU A 25 15.96 4.05 -4.51
N LYS A 26 16.99 4.44 -3.76
CA LYS A 26 18.38 4.44 -4.22
C LYS A 26 18.96 3.03 -4.41
N ASP A 27 18.42 2.06 -3.70
CA ASP A 27 18.80 0.65 -3.70
C ASP A 27 18.11 -0.16 -4.83
N GLY A 28 17.34 0.51 -5.69
CA GLY A 28 16.59 -0.13 -6.78
C GLY A 28 15.19 -0.61 -6.37
N GLY A 29 14.80 -0.45 -5.10
CA GLY A 29 13.45 -0.74 -4.63
C GLY A 29 12.43 0.33 -5.00
N GLN A 30 11.15 0.02 -4.79
CA GLN A 30 10.05 0.98 -4.88
C GLN A 30 9.22 0.96 -3.60
N GLU A 31 8.76 2.13 -3.19
CA GLU A 31 7.86 2.31 -2.05
C GLU A 31 6.62 3.07 -2.50
N TRP A 32 5.45 2.71 -1.96
CA TRP A 32 4.21 3.43 -2.21
C TRP A 32 4.07 4.61 -1.25
N VAL A 33 3.86 5.81 -1.82
CA VAL A 33 3.72 7.05 -1.06
C VAL A 33 2.51 7.84 -1.53
N THR A 34 1.88 8.59 -0.63
CA THR A 34 0.76 9.47 -0.96
C THR A 34 1.27 10.88 -1.25
N VAL A 35 0.96 11.43 -2.41
CA VAL A 35 1.28 12.83 -2.75
C VAL A 35 0.43 13.76 -1.90
N THR A 36 1.06 14.67 -1.18
CA THR A 36 0.36 15.68 -0.38
C THR A 36 0.34 17.04 -1.07
N LYS A 37 1.43 17.39 -1.77
CA LYS A 37 1.54 18.64 -2.53
C LYS A 37 2.50 18.50 -3.70
N VAL A 38 2.14 19.09 -4.84
CA VAL A 38 3.00 19.13 -6.04
C VAL A 38 3.55 20.55 -6.21
N GLY A 39 4.86 20.71 -6.11
CA GLY A 39 5.57 21.95 -6.40
C GLY A 39 6.08 21.99 -7.85
N MET A 40 6.90 22.99 -8.17
CA MET A 40 7.48 23.13 -9.51
C MET A 40 8.50 22.02 -9.81
N THR A 41 9.49 21.85 -8.93
CA THR A 41 10.61 20.88 -9.07
C THR A 41 10.58 19.73 -8.06
N THR A 42 9.79 19.87 -6.99
CA THR A 42 9.70 18.93 -5.87
C THR A 42 8.25 18.56 -5.59
N VAL A 43 8.06 17.42 -4.92
CA VAL A 43 6.77 16.88 -4.48
C VAL A 43 6.89 16.54 -3.00
N ASP A 44 5.93 16.98 -2.20
CA ASP A 44 5.81 16.61 -0.80
C ASP A 44 4.95 15.35 -0.72
N VAL A 45 5.48 14.28 -0.10
CA VAL A 45 4.82 12.99 0.04
C VAL A 45 4.68 12.57 1.49
N ASP A 46 3.66 11.77 1.76
CA ASP A 46 3.51 11.00 2.99
C ASP A 46 3.87 9.53 2.71
N ARG A 47 4.70 8.96 3.60
CA ARG A 47 5.14 7.56 3.54
C ARG A 47 4.35 6.67 4.49
N ASN A 48 3.51 7.27 5.32
CA ASN A 48 2.63 6.50 6.18
C ASN A 48 1.59 5.77 5.32
N PRO A 49 1.24 4.52 5.66
CA PRO A 49 0.07 3.88 5.10
C PRO A 49 -1.17 4.78 5.24
N PRO A 50 -2.13 4.78 4.30
CA PRO A 50 -3.28 5.70 4.31
C PRO A 50 -4.09 5.71 5.61
N MET A 51 -4.06 4.58 6.33
CA MET A 51 -4.79 4.37 7.58
C MET A 51 -3.93 4.49 8.85
N ALA A 52 -2.65 4.86 8.72
CA ALA A 52 -1.78 5.03 9.87
C ALA A 52 -2.30 6.15 10.80
N GLY A 53 -2.35 5.86 12.11
CA GLY A 53 -2.81 6.80 13.13
C GLY A 53 -4.33 7.05 13.12
N LYS A 54 -5.09 6.38 12.26
CA LYS A 54 -6.56 6.41 12.30
C LYS A 54 -7.07 5.27 13.18
N THR A 55 -8.05 5.56 14.02
CA THR A 55 -8.88 4.51 14.61
C THR A 55 -9.71 3.88 13.49
N LEU A 56 -9.71 2.55 13.43
CA LEU A 56 -10.47 1.79 12.44
C LEU A 56 -11.62 1.10 13.15
N ASP A 57 -12.83 1.54 12.84
CA ASP A 57 -14.06 0.94 13.33
C ASP A 57 -14.58 -0.04 12.28
N PHE A 58 -14.72 -1.31 12.67
CA PHE A 58 -15.22 -2.37 11.82
C PHE A 58 -16.45 -3.02 12.44
N GLU A 59 -17.48 -3.23 11.63
CA GLU A 59 -18.56 -4.15 11.93
C GLU A 59 -18.20 -5.50 11.29
N VAL A 60 -18.14 -6.55 12.11
CA VAL A 60 -17.65 -7.87 11.67
C VAL A 60 -18.74 -8.91 11.90
N GLU A 61 -19.05 -9.66 10.85
CA GLU A 61 -19.91 -10.85 10.89
C GLU A 61 -19.08 -12.10 10.55
N ILE A 62 -19.24 -13.17 11.33
CA ILE A 62 -18.55 -14.44 11.09
C ILE A 62 -19.41 -15.30 10.18
N LEU A 63 -19.00 -15.48 8.93
CA LEU A 63 -19.77 -16.23 7.92
C LEU A 63 -19.52 -17.74 7.97
N ALA A 64 -18.29 -18.16 8.25
CA ALA A 64 -17.92 -19.59 8.30
C ALA A 64 -16.65 -19.81 9.13
N VAL A 65 -16.54 -21.00 9.71
CA VAL A 65 -15.36 -21.49 10.42
C VAL A 65 -15.08 -22.92 9.97
N ARG A 66 -13.83 -23.22 9.65
CA ARG A 66 -13.37 -24.56 9.27
C ARG A 66 -11.96 -24.81 9.77
N GLU A 67 -11.57 -26.07 9.80
CA GLU A 67 -10.18 -26.46 10.01
C GLU A 67 -9.31 -26.06 8.81
N ALA A 68 -8.08 -25.64 9.10
CA ALA A 68 -7.07 -25.35 8.08
C ALA A 68 -6.50 -26.65 7.51
N SER A 69 -6.23 -26.69 6.20
CA SER A 69 -5.54 -27.83 5.59
C SER A 69 -4.06 -27.86 6.01
N ALA A 70 -3.40 -29.01 5.83
CA ALA A 70 -1.96 -29.13 6.11
C ALA A 70 -1.11 -28.12 5.30
N ALA A 71 -1.53 -27.80 4.07
CA ALA A 71 -0.85 -26.82 3.22
C ALA A 71 -1.03 -25.39 3.73
N GLU A 72 -2.22 -25.02 4.18
CA GLU A 72 -2.50 -23.70 4.75
C GLU A 72 -1.75 -23.48 6.05
N VAL A 73 -1.67 -24.51 6.91
CA VAL A 73 -0.86 -24.47 8.13
C VAL A 73 0.62 -24.30 7.78
N ALA A 74 1.13 -25.02 6.78
CA ALA A 74 2.52 -24.90 6.33
C ALA A 74 2.83 -23.51 5.76
N HIS A 75 1.90 -22.93 4.99
CA HIS A 75 2.07 -21.62 4.34
C HIS A 75 1.67 -20.42 5.23
N ARG A 76 1.02 -20.67 6.37
CA ARG A 76 0.56 -19.69 7.36
C ARG A 76 -0.42 -18.63 6.80
N HIS A 77 -1.19 -18.99 5.78
CA HIS A 77 -2.29 -18.18 5.26
C HIS A 77 -3.38 -19.08 4.69
N ALA A 78 -4.61 -18.59 4.74
CA ALA A 78 -5.74 -19.27 4.11
C ALA A 78 -5.61 -19.24 2.59
N HIS A 79 -6.01 -20.34 1.95
CA HIS A 79 -6.13 -20.43 0.49
C HIS A 79 -7.55 -20.09 0.07
N GLY A 80 -7.71 -19.75 -1.22
CA GLY A 80 -9.02 -19.44 -1.78
C GLY A 80 -9.96 -20.64 -1.67
N ALA A 81 -11.27 -20.40 -1.81
CA ALA A 81 -12.26 -21.48 -1.79
C ALA A 81 -12.05 -22.51 -2.92
N GLU A 82 -11.29 -22.14 -3.95
CA GLU A 82 -10.98 -22.93 -5.13
C GLU A 82 -9.83 -23.95 -4.98
N ASP A 83 -9.04 -23.90 -3.91
CA ASP A 83 -7.95 -24.87 -3.66
C ASP A 83 -8.43 -26.19 -2.97
N GLY A 84 -9.73 -26.47 -3.04
CA GLY A 84 -10.37 -27.60 -2.32
C GLY A 84 -11.38 -28.40 -3.14
N ALA A 85 -11.31 -28.37 -4.48
CA ALA A 85 -12.08 -29.26 -5.37
C ALA A 85 -11.27 -30.51 -5.75
#